data_AF-E2BBU9-F1
#
_entry.id   AF-E2BBU9-F1
#
_cell.length_a   1.000
_cell.length_b   1.000
_cell.length_c   1.000
_cell.angle_alpha   90.00
_cell.angle_beta   90.00
_cell.angle_gamma   90.00
#
_symmetry.space_group_name_H-M   'P 1'
#
loop_
_entity.id
_entity.type
_entity.pdbx_description
1 polymer ?
#
loop_
_entity_poly.entity_id
_entity_poly.type
_entity_poly.pdbx_seq_one_letter_code
_entity_poly.pdbx_strand_id
1 'polypeptide(L)'
;FHPNVCHICKKTDNGTFVTCSMCHMIYYCNKIHKNVHKGEHIQICTYIVYLLAKYKKLLHSSPLNTNEWLQSRINILKKLRRLLPRELQPYEEQMILFVKSCRTCHQQVQLRSCEICQSDYYCNEHKEEFIIEHTREHCRKLMTQFNLDITS
;
A
#
# COMPACT_ATOMS: atom_id res chain seq x y z
N PHE A 1 8.32 -1.24 3.98
CA PHE A 1 6.91 -1.50 4.36
C PHE A 1 6.29 -2.40 3.30
N HIS A 2 5.55 -3.42 3.71
CA HIS A 2 4.86 -4.33 2.81
C HIS A 2 3.37 -4.35 3.14
N PRO A 3 2.47 -4.01 2.20
CA PRO A 3 1.04 -3.86 2.51
C PRO A 3 0.29 -5.20 2.63
N ASN A 4 0.96 -6.34 2.44
CA ASN A 4 0.40 -7.69 2.59
C ASN A 4 0.87 -8.42 3.88
N VAL A 5 1.58 -7.74 4.78
CA VAL A 5 2.06 -8.34 6.03
C VAL A 5 1.55 -7.59 7.25
N CYS A 6 1.65 -8.22 8.42
CA CYS A 6 1.30 -7.57 9.66
C CYS A 6 2.28 -6.43 9.90
N HIS A 7 1.77 -5.22 10.12
CA HIS A 7 2.63 -4.07 10.39
C HIS A 7 3.51 -4.26 11.64
N ILE A 8 3.01 -4.99 12.65
CA ILE A 8 3.70 -5.22 13.92
C ILE A 8 4.68 -6.38 13.83
N CYS A 9 4.21 -7.61 13.59
CA CYS A 9 5.07 -8.80 13.64
C CYS A 9 5.61 -9.29 12.28
N LYS A 10 5.31 -8.58 11.19
CA LYS A 10 5.74 -8.90 9.81
C LYS A 10 5.30 -10.27 9.26
N LYS A 11 4.48 -11.03 10.00
CA LYS A 11 3.86 -12.26 9.51
C LYS A 11 3.09 -12.01 8.22
N THR A 12 3.19 -12.94 7.28
CA THR A 12 2.43 -12.96 6.01
C THR A 12 0.96 -13.30 6.23
N ASP A 13 0.09 -12.74 5.39
CA ASP A 13 -1.33 -13.02 5.42
C ASP A 13 -1.64 -14.48 5.05
N ASN A 14 -2.50 -15.10 5.84
CA ASN A 14 -3.04 -16.45 5.64
C ASN A 14 -4.57 -16.43 5.44
N GLY A 15 -5.13 -15.28 5.05
CA GLY A 15 -6.55 -15.08 4.79
C GLY A 15 -7.36 -14.55 5.98
N THR A 16 -6.72 -14.28 7.12
CA THR A 16 -7.41 -13.83 8.35
C THR A 16 -6.98 -12.44 8.81
N PHE A 17 -6.19 -11.72 8.02
CA PHE A 17 -5.68 -10.42 8.45
C PHE A 17 -6.79 -9.38 8.51
N VAL A 18 -6.66 -8.46 9.46
CA VAL A 18 -7.57 -7.33 9.64
C VAL A 18 -6.92 -6.06 9.13
N THR A 19 -7.66 -5.26 8.37
CA THR A 19 -7.19 -3.94 7.92
C THR A 19 -7.64 -2.83 8.86
N CYS A 20 -7.03 -1.65 8.72
CA CYS A 20 -7.70 -0.43 9.16
C CYS A 20 -9.02 -0.27 8.39
N SER A 21 -10.11 0.00 9.10
CA SER A 21 -11.45 0.12 8.52
C SER A 21 -11.73 1.50 7.93
N MET A 22 -10.83 2.47 8.13
CA MET A 22 -10.98 3.83 7.59
C MET A 22 -10.15 4.03 6.34
N CYS A 23 -8.85 3.70 6.37
CA CYS A 23 -7.98 3.90 5.21
C CYS A 23 -7.78 2.64 4.36
N HIS A 24 -7.96 1.44 4.91
CA HIS A 24 -7.67 0.16 4.23
C HIS A 24 -6.22 -0.03 3.71
N MET A 25 -5.27 0.83 4.13
CA MET A 25 -3.89 0.84 3.62
C MET A 25 -2.90 0.00 4.45
N ILE A 26 -3.28 -0.45 5.64
CA ILE A 26 -2.41 -1.14 6.60
C ILE A 26 -3.10 -2.37 7.19
N TYR A 27 -2.33 -3.44 7.39
CA TYR A 27 -2.80 -4.78 7.72
C TYR A 27 -2.18 -5.28 9.04
N TYR A 28 -2.95 -6.08 9.76
CA TYR A 28 -2.54 -6.70 11.03
C TYR A 28 -3.01 -8.15 11.05
N CYS A 29 -2.21 -9.06 11.63
CA CYS A 29 -2.60 -10.47 11.69
C CYS A 29 -3.80 -10.73 12.61
N ASN A 30 -4.11 -9.81 13.53
CA ASN A 30 -5.25 -9.91 14.45
C ASN A 30 -5.60 -8.53 15.04
N LYS A 31 -6.70 -8.49 15.81
CA LYS A 31 -7.16 -7.27 16.50
C LYS A 31 -6.19 -6.79 17.59
N ILE A 32 -5.39 -7.67 18.18
CA ILE A 32 -4.42 -7.30 19.22
C ILE A 32 -3.34 -6.39 18.62
N HIS A 33 -2.68 -6.81 17.53
CA HIS A 33 -1.68 -5.98 16.85
C HIS A 33 -2.27 -4.69 16.27
N LYS A 34 -3.51 -4.72 15.79
CA LYS A 34 -4.24 -3.51 15.38
C LYS A 34 -4.42 -2.54 16.55
N ASN A 35 -4.76 -3.04 17.74
CA ASN A 35 -4.97 -2.22 18.93
C ASN A 35 -3.66 -1.65 19.48
N VAL A 36 -2.58 -2.43 19.49
CA VAL A 36 -1.24 -1.96 19.88
C VAL A 36 -0.83 -0.75 19.03
N HIS A 37 -1.03 -0.81 17.71
CA HIS A 37 -0.66 0.28 16.81
C HIS A 37 -1.69 1.43 16.75
N LYS A 38 -2.86 1.28 17.38
CA LYS A 38 -4.01 2.17 17.15
C LYS A 38 -3.69 3.64 17.46
N GLY A 39 -3.00 3.90 18.56
CA GLY A 39 -2.67 5.25 19.02
C GLY A 39 -1.70 5.99 18.11
N GLU A 40 -0.72 5.29 17.52
CA GLU A 40 0.20 5.86 16.53
C GLU A 40 -0.51 6.04 15.19
N HIS A 41 -1.19 4.99 14.73
CA HIS A 41 -1.83 4.98 13.42
C HIS A 41 -2.95 6.02 13.27
N ILE A 42 -3.76 6.25 14.32
CA ILE A 42 -4.92 7.17 14.23
C ILE A 42 -4.50 8.60 13.90
N GLN A 43 -3.30 9.00 14.34
CA GLN A 43 -2.76 10.34 14.11
C GLN A 43 -2.63 10.63 12.63
N ILE A 44 -2.08 9.72 11.83
CA ILE A 44 -2.00 9.88 10.37
C ILE A 44 -3.27 9.46 9.64
N CYS A 45 -3.93 8.39 10.11
CA CYS A 45 -5.06 7.80 9.40
C CYS A 45 -6.18 8.82 9.19
N THR A 46 -6.41 9.69 10.16
CA THR A 46 -7.42 10.76 10.09
C THR A 46 -7.13 11.74 8.96
N TYR A 47 -5.87 12.19 8.82
CA TYR A 47 -5.47 13.10 7.74
C TYR A 47 -5.47 12.42 6.37
N ILE A 48 -5.08 11.13 6.31
CA ILE A 48 -5.21 10.34 5.07
C ILE A 48 -6.67 10.38 4.64
N VAL A 49 -7.60 9.92 5.49
CA VAL A 49 -9.04 9.85 5.17
C VAL A 49 -9.60 11.22 4.78
N TYR A 50 -9.20 12.29 5.48
CA TYR A 50 -9.56 13.66 5.12
C TYR A 50 -9.10 14.02 3.71
N LEU A 51 -7.83 13.75 3.37
CA LEU A 51 -7.30 14.01 2.03
C LEU A 51 -7.99 13.16 0.96
N LEU A 52 -8.26 11.89 1.25
CA LEU A 52 -8.95 10.97 0.36
C LEU A 52 -10.37 11.48 0.03
N ALA A 53 -11.11 11.94 1.05
CA ALA A 53 -12.46 12.47 0.89
C ALA A 53 -12.48 13.83 0.16
N LYS A 54 -11.58 14.74 0.54
CA LYS A 54 -11.49 16.09 -0.03
C LYS A 54 -11.04 16.07 -1.49
N TYR A 55 -10.17 15.12 -1.84
CA TYR A 55 -9.57 15.03 -3.15
C TYR A 55 -9.90 13.68 -3.77
N LYS A 56 -11.18 13.40 -4.06
CA LYS A 56 -11.64 12.16 -4.72
C LYS A 56 -10.81 11.78 -5.96
N LYS A 57 -10.25 12.77 -6.68
CA LYS A 57 -9.34 12.59 -7.82
C LYS A 57 -7.97 11.97 -7.47
N LEU A 58 -7.53 12.02 -6.21
CA LEU A 58 -6.24 11.45 -5.76
C LEU A 58 -6.30 9.92 -5.55
N LEU A 59 -7.46 9.30 -5.71
CA LEU A 59 -7.67 7.85 -5.53
C LEU A 59 -8.34 7.16 -6.72
N HIS A 60 -9.27 7.83 -7.39
CA HIS A 60 -10.31 7.15 -8.19
C HIS A 60 -10.68 7.80 -9.52
N SER A 61 -9.73 8.38 -10.26
CA SER A 61 -10.13 8.86 -11.58
C SER A 61 -9.00 8.75 -12.59
N SER A 62 -9.16 7.72 -13.42
CA SER A 62 -8.44 7.41 -14.65
C SER A 62 -7.16 6.58 -14.51
N PRO A 63 -6.84 5.75 -15.52
CA PRO A 63 -5.50 5.24 -15.71
C PRO A 63 -4.55 6.44 -15.67
N LEU A 64 -3.74 6.52 -14.62
CA LEU A 64 -2.66 7.48 -14.57
C LEU A 64 -1.47 6.80 -15.25
N ASN A 65 -0.73 7.54 -16.07
CA ASN A 65 0.59 7.05 -16.41
C ASN A 65 1.48 7.06 -15.15
N THR A 66 2.57 6.30 -15.16
CA THR A 66 3.44 6.13 -13.99
C THR A 66 3.96 7.46 -13.42
N ASN A 67 4.23 8.45 -14.27
CA ASN A 67 4.70 9.76 -13.81
C ASN A 67 3.62 10.53 -13.05
N GLU A 68 2.40 10.58 -13.59
CA GLU A 68 1.26 11.22 -12.91
C GLU A 68 0.94 10.53 -11.58
N TRP A 69 1.02 9.20 -11.55
CA TRP A 69 0.86 8.42 -10.33
C TRP A 69 1.90 8.82 -9.26
N LEU A 70 3.19 8.81 -9.62
CA LEU A 70 4.28 9.19 -8.71
C LEU A 70 4.10 10.63 -8.19
N GLN A 71 3.77 11.58 -9.08
CA GLN A 71 3.49 12.96 -8.66
C GLN A 71 2.29 13.06 -7.72
N SER A 72 1.26 12.24 -7.91
CA SER A 72 0.13 12.19 -6.98
C SER A 72 0.55 11.77 -5.57
N ARG A 73 1.44 10.77 -5.44
CA ARG A 73 1.96 10.28 -4.15
C ARG A 73 2.81 11.34 -3.46
N ILE A 74 3.71 11.98 -4.21
CA ILE A 74 4.54 13.09 -3.71
C ILE A 74 3.66 14.24 -3.22
N ASN A 75 2.60 14.58 -3.94
CA ASN A 75 1.67 15.63 -3.54
C ASN A 75 0.88 15.29 -2.28
N ILE A 76 0.49 14.02 -2.08
CA ILE A 76 -0.14 13.58 -0.83
C ILE A 76 0.85 13.70 0.33
N LEU A 77 2.09 13.24 0.17
CA LEU A 77 3.12 13.36 1.21
C LEU A 77 3.38 14.83 1.58
N LYS A 78 3.51 15.72 0.60
CA LYS A 78 3.67 17.17 0.84
C LYS A 78 2.50 17.75 1.63
N LYS A 79 1.26 17.31 1.35
CA LYS A 79 0.08 17.75 2.11
C LYS A 79 0.07 17.18 3.53
N LEU A 80 0.39 15.90 3.70
CA LEU A 80 0.46 15.26 5.02
C LEU A 80 1.51 15.93 5.91
N ARG A 81 2.72 16.20 5.39
CA ARG A 81 3.78 16.91 6.13
C ARG A 81 3.39 18.32 6.58
N ARG A 82 2.46 18.97 5.87
CA ARG A 82 1.94 20.30 6.26
C ARG A 82 0.78 20.23 7.26
N LEU A 83 0.02 19.14 7.24
CA LEU A 83 -1.19 18.98 8.05
C LEU A 83 -0.95 18.29 9.39
N LEU A 84 0.01 17.34 9.44
CA LEU A 84 0.36 16.68 10.67
C LEU A 84 1.18 17.63 11.57
N PRO A 85 0.92 17.66 12.88
CA PRO A 85 1.67 18.49 13.83
C PRO A 85 3.05 17.90 14.19
N ARG A 86 3.45 16.81 13.54
CA ARG A 86 4.72 16.10 13.74
C ARG A 86 5.27 15.60 12.42
N GLU A 87 6.52 15.17 12.43
CA GLU A 87 7.13 14.51 11.28
C GLU A 87 6.44 13.17 10.99
N LEU A 88 6.49 12.78 9.71
CA LEU A 88 6.03 11.46 9.26
C LEU A 88 7.04 10.40 9.68
N GLN A 89 6.57 9.33 10.29
CA GLN A 89 7.40 8.16 10.54
C GLN A 89 7.75 7.49 9.19
N PRO A 90 8.92 6.83 9.07
CA PRO A 90 9.31 6.22 7.80
C PRO A 90 8.26 5.27 7.19
N TYR A 91 7.58 4.47 8.02
CA TYR A 91 6.54 3.57 7.53
C TYR A 91 5.31 4.33 7.01
N GLU A 92 5.01 5.51 7.55
CA GLU A 92 3.88 6.33 7.14
C GLU A 92 4.10 6.91 5.74
N GLU A 93 5.33 7.31 5.43
CA GLU A 93 5.68 7.72 4.08
C GLU A 93 5.57 6.55 3.12
N GLN A 94 6.10 5.40 3.54
CA GLN A 94 6.05 4.16 2.77
C GLN A 94 4.61 3.65 2.55
N MET A 95 3.68 3.90 3.47
CA MET A 95 2.26 3.58 3.26
C MET A 95 1.67 4.32 2.06
N ILE A 96 2.10 5.57 1.82
CA ILE A 96 1.63 6.37 0.68
C ILE A 96 2.35 5.96 -0.61
N LEU A 97 3.66 5.72 -0.55
CA LEU A 97 4.49 5.40 -1.72
C LEU A 97 4.25 3.98 -2.23
N PHE A 98 4.11 3.01 -1.32
CA PHE A 98 3.98 1.58 -1.62
C PHE A 98 2.56 1.07 -1.37
N VAL A 99 1.57 1.95 -1.51
CA VAL A 99 0.16 1.54 -1.48
C VAL A 99 -0.11 0.57 -2.62
N LYS A 100 -1.01 -0.40 -2.40
CA LYS A 100 -1.43 -1.34 -3.45
C LYS A 100 -2.03 -0.55 -4.62
N SER A 101 -1.50 -0.79 -5.82
CA SER A 101 -1.99 -0.26 -7.08
C SER A 101 -1.71 -1.24 -8.21
N CYS A 102 -2.56 -1.25 -9.24
CA CYS A 102 -2.27 -2.03 -10.45
C CYS A 102 -0.97 -1.51 -11.09
N ARG A 103 -0.04 -2.42 -11.43
CA ARG A 103 1.23 -2.08 -12.09
C ARG A 103 1.07 -1.21 -13.34
N THR A 104 0.04 -1.47 -14.14
CA THR A 104 -0.19 -0.79 -15.41
C THR A 104 -0.92 0.54 -15.24
N CYS A 105 -2.14 0.53 -14.68
CA CYS A 105 -3.00 1.71 -14.64
C CYS A 105 -3.06 2.44 -13.29
N HIS A 106 -2.34 1.94 -12.28
CA HIS A 106 -2.27 2.48 -10.92
C HIS A 106 -3.61 2.60 -10.18
N GLN A 107 -4.70 2.00 -10.66
CA GLN A 107 -5.93 1.93 -9.89
C GLN A 107 -5.72 1.15 -8.58
N GLN A 108 -6.53 1.44 -7.57
CA GLN A 108 -6.32 0.91 -6.21
C GLN A 108 -7.42 -0.02 -5.72
N VAL A 109 -8.43 -0.28 -6.56
CA VAL A 109 -9.58 -1.11 -6.24
C VAL A 109 -9.52 -2.44 -6.98
N GLN A 110 -10.16 -3.46 -6.42
CA GLN A 110 -10.32 -4.78 -7.05
C GLN A 110 -9.00 -5.32 -7.61
N LEU A 111 -7.95 -5.25 -6.79
CA LEU A 111 -6.62 -5.72 -7.14
C LEU A 111 -6.44 -7.18 -6.76
N ARG A 112 -5.66 -7.89 -7.58
CA ARG A 112 -5.10 -9.20 -7.30
C ARG A 112 -3.61 -9.06 -7.10
N SER A 113 -3.05 -9.79 -6.14
CA SER A 113 -1.59 -9.86 -5.93
C SER A 113 -0.99 -11.07 -6.63
N CYS A 114 0.29 -10.98 -6.97
CA CYS A 114 1.07 -12.16 -7.32
C CYS A 114 1.26 -13.04 -6.07
N GLU A 115 0.82 -14.31 -6.14
CA GLU A 115 0.86 -15.24 -5.01
C GLU A 115 2.29 -15.65 -4.62
N ILE A 116 3.24 -15.53 -5.56
CA ILE A 116 4.65 -15.91 -5.36
C ILE A 116 5.42 -14.79 -4.66
N CYS A 117 5.44 -13.58 -5.24
CA CYS A 117 6.24 -12.48 -4.69
C CYS A 117 5.50 -11.63 -3.66
N GLN A 118 4.17 -11.69 -3.62
CA GLN A 118 3.30 -10.92 -2.70
C GLN A 118 3.55 -9.41 -2.72
N SER A 119 4.21 -8.90 -3.76
CA SER A 119 4.77 -7.53 -3.81
C SER A 119 4.31 -6.76 -5.05
N ASP A 120 3.53 -7.40 -5.92
CA ASP A 120 3.09 -6.84 -7.19
C ASP A 120 1.61 -7.12 -7.40
N TYR A 121 0.92 -6.19 -8.05
CA TYR A 121 -0.54 -6.20 -8.13
C TYR A 121 -1.05 -5.82 -9.52
N TYR A 122 -2.19 -6.38 -9.89
CA TYR A 122 -2.87 -6.10 -11.14
C TYR A 122 -4.38 -6.03 -10.93
N CYS A 123 -5.07 -5.26 -11.77
CA CYS A 123 -6.53 -5.28 -11.83
C CYS A 123 -7.03 -6.33 -12.82
N ASN A 124 -8.33 -6.59 -12.83
CA ASN A 124 -8.93 -7.56 -13.74
C ASN A 124 -8.68 -7.22 -15.23
N GLU A 125 -8.65 -5.93 -15.58
CA GLU A 125 -8.39 -5.45 -16.96
C GLU A 125 -6.96 -5.72 -17.43
N HIS A 126 -5.97 -5.62 -16.54
CA HIS A 126 -4.55 -5.80 -16.87
C HIS A 126 -4.01 -7.18 -16.46
N LYS A 127 -4.87 -8.19 -16.33
CA LYS A 127 -4.46 -9.54 -15.94
C LYS A 127 -3.53 -10.18 -17.00
N GLU A 128 -3.89 -10.07 -18.27
CA GLU A 128 -3.12 -10.69 -19.36
C GLU A 128 -1.77 -10.00 -19.54
N GLU A 129 -1.75 -8.67 -19.56
CA GLU A 129 -0.52 -7.87 -19.59
C GLU A 129 0.40 -8.21 -18.41
N PHE A 130 -0.16 -8.31 -17.20
CA PHE A 130 0.60 -8.71 -16.03
C PHE A 130 1.27 -10.08 -16.20
N ILE A 131 0.57 -11.08 -16.75
CA ILE A 131 1.14 -12.42 -16.96
C ILE A 131 2.32 -12.38 -17.95
N ILE A 132 2.24 -11.51 -18.96
CA ILE A 132 3.29 -11.34 -19.99
C ILE A 132 4.50 -10.59 -19.42
N GLU A 133 4.26 -9.48 -18.73
CA GLU A 133 5.32 -8.57 -18.28
C GLU A 133 5.95 -8.96 -16.93
N HIS A 134 5.20 -9.61 -16.05
CA HIS A 134 5.69 -10.09 -14.75
C HIS A 134 6.50 -11.38 -14.91
N THR A 135 7.71 -11.23 -15.47
CA THR A 135 8.59 -12.36 -15.75
C THR A 135 8.99 -13.13 -14.49
N ARG A 136 9.34 -14.41 -14.65
CA ARG A 136 9.82 -15.25 -13.54
C ARG A 136 11.03 -14.66 -12.83
N GLU A 137 11.95 -14.03 -13.56
CA GLU A 137 13.13 -13.39 -12.98
C GLU A 137 12.75 -12.19 -12.11
N HIS A 138 11.88 -11.31 -12.63
CA HIS A 138 11.37 -10.15 -11.91
C HIS A 138 10.59 -10.57 -10.65
N CYS A 139 9.71 -11.57 -10.78
CA CYS A 139 8.99 -12.17 -9.67
C CYS A 139 9.93 -12.66 -8.56
N ARG A 140 10.99 -13.38 -8.94
CA ARG A 140 11.96 -13.94 -7.99
C ARG A 140 12.76 -12.84 -7.27
N LYS A 141 13.16 -11.78 -7.99
CA LYS A 141 13.84 -10.61 -7.39
C LYS A 141 12.96 -9.96 -6.32
N LEU A 142 11.68 -9.71 -6.64
CA LEU A 142 10.73 -9.15 -5.68
C LEU A 142 10.51 -10.05 -4.46
N MET A 143 10.35 -11.36 -4.67
CA MET A 143 10.21 -12.33 -3.58
C MET A 143 11.44 -12.33 -2.66
N THR A 144 12.66 -12.32 -3.22
CA THR A 144 13.89 -12.26 -2.42
C THR A 144 13.95 -10.97 -1.61
N GLN A 145 13.66 -9.82 -2.21
CA GLN A 145 13.64 -8.54 -1.50
C GLN A 145 12.61 -8.54 -0.36
N PHE A 146 11.40 -9.02 -0.66
CA PHE A 146 10.34 -9.16 0.32
C PHE A 146 10.78 -9.98 1.53
N ASN A 147 11.39 -11.15 1.30
CA ASN A 147 11.85 -12.03 2.37
C ASN A 147 12.94 -11.36 3.22
N LEU A 148 13.89 -10.66 2.60
CA LEU A 148 14.93 -9.92 3.34
C LEU A 148 14.30 -8.86 4.24
N ASP A 149 13.39 -8.04 3.71
CA ASP A 149 12.75 -6.93 4.41
C ASP A 149 11.87 -7.35 5.60
N ILE A 150 11.30 -8.56 5.58
CA ILE A 150 10.44 -9.04 6.67
C ILE A 150 11.21 -9.83 7.75
N THR A 151 12.44 -10.26 7.44
CA THR A 151 13.32 -10.97 8.39
C THR A 151 14.33 -10.08 9.10
N SER A 152 14.59 -8.88 8.57
CA SER A 152 15.43 -7.84 9.18
C SER A 152 14.70 -7.08 10.30
#